data_AF-A0A7C1YMM8-F1
#
_entry.id   AF-A0A7C1YMM8-F1
#
_cell.length_a   1.000
_cell.length_b   1.000
_cell.length_c   1.000
_cell.angle_alpha   90.00
_cell.angle_beta   90.00
_cell.angle_gamma   90.00
#
_symmetry.space_group_name_H-M   'P 1'
#
loop_
_entity.id
_entity.type
_entity.pdbx_description
1 polymer ?
#
loop_
_entity_poly.entity_id
_entity_poly.type
_entity_poly.pdbx_seq_one_letter_code
_entity_poly.pdbx_strand_id
1 'polypeptide(L)' 'MINFEDFTKLDIRIGTIVLAEKVPEADRLLRLMVDVDEEEDRQIVSGIAEHFPEPEVL' A
#
# COMPACT_ATOMS: atom_id res chain seq x y z
N MET A 1 -14.40 -20.60 -9.75
CA MET A 1 -15.47 -19.61 -9.60
C MET A 1 -15.51 -19.22 -8.14
N ILE A 2 -15.44 -17.94 -7.81
CA ILE A 2 -15.53 -17.48 -6.40
C ILE A 2 -17.00 -17.20 -6.10
N ASN A 3 -17.47 -17.55 -4.90
CA ASN A 3 -18.84 -17.23 -4.50
C ASN A 3 -18.95 -15.75 -4.10
N PHE A 4 -20.11 -15.15 -4.34
CA PHE A 4 -20.33 -13.75 -3.95
C PHE A 4 -20.18 -13.53 -2.44
N GLU A 5 -20.58 -14.50 -1.62
CA GLU A 5 -20.35 -14.45 -0.16
C GLU A 5 -18.87 -14.34 0.21
N ASP A 6 -17.98 -15.02 -0.53
CA ASP A 6 -16.54 -14.90 -0.29
C ASP A 6 -15.99 -13.54 -0.71
N PHE A 7 -16.54 -12.96 -1.79
CA PHE A 7 -16.21 -11.59 -2.20
C PHE A 7 -16.63 -10.57 -1.14
N THR A 8 -17.82 -10.71 -0.54
CA THR A 8 -18.33 -9.77 0.46
C THR A 8 -17.53 -9.76 1.77
N LYS A 9 -16.69 -10.77 2.03
CA LYS A 9 -15.80 -10.80 3.20
C LYS A 9 -14.59 -9.86 3.06
N LEU A 10 -14.30 -9.38 1.85
CA LEU A 10 -13.18 -8.48 1.59
C LEU A 10 -13.52 -7.06 2.04
N ASP A 11 -12.68 -6.48 2.90
CA ASP A 11 -12.74 -5.06 3.27
C ASP A 11 -11.80 -4.28 2.34
N ILE A 12 -12.37 -3.63 1.32
CA ILE A 12 -11.63 -2.85 0.32
C ILE A 12 -11.89 -1.37 0.61
N ARG A 13 -10.80 -0.62 0.84
CA ARG A 13 -10.85 0.80 1.17
C ARG A 13 -9.96 1.62 0.23
N ILE A 14 -10.24 2.92 0.19
CA ILE A 14 -9.40 3.92 -0.46
C ILE A 14 -8.66 4.65 0.64
N GLY A 15 -7.38 4.92 0.42
CA GLY A 15 -6.55 5.70 1.32
C GLY A 15 -5.60 6.61 0.55
N THR A 16 -5.02 7.57 1.26
CA THR A 16 -4.04 8.51 0.73
C THR A 16 -2.65 8.13 1.24
N ILE A 17 -1.67 8.06 0.35
CA ILE A 17 -0.28 7.84 0.76
C ILE A 17 0.20 9.13 1.45
N VAL A 18 0.66 9.02 2.69
CA VAL A 18 1.21 10.15 3.46
C VAL A 18 2.73 10.08 3.58
N LEU A 19 3.31 8.90 3.40
CA LEU A 19 4.76 8.70 3.33
C LEU A 19 5.07 7.52 2.40
N ALA A 20 6.09 7.70 1.56
CA ALA A 20 6.63 6.65 0.70
C ALA A 20 8.16 6.67 0.74
N GLU A 21 8.76 5.52 1.04
CA GLU A 21 10.22 5.38 1.10
C GLU A 21 10.67 4.01 0.57
N LYS A 22 11.95 3.92 0.17
CA LYS A 22 12.54 2.64 -0.24
C LYS A 22 12.84 1.80 0.99
N VAL A 23 12.54 0.51 0.91
CA VAL A 23 12.94 -0.43 1.94
C VAL A 23 14.45 -0.69 1.81
N PRO A 24 15.25 -0.50 2.88
CA PRO A 24 16.66 -0.86 2.86
C PRO A 24 16.82 -2.33 2.45
N GLU A 25 17.83 -2.64 1.63
CA GLU A 25 18.15 -4.01 1.20
C GLU A 25 17.10 -4.68 0.29
N ALA A 26 16.10 -3.95 -0.20
CA ALA A 26 15.12 -4.45 -1.16
C ALA A 26 14.91 -3.51 -2.34
N ASP A 27 15.43 -3.89 -3.51
CA ASP A 27 15.43 -3.05 -4.72
C ASP A 27 14.02 -2.80 -5.30
N ARG A 28 13.08 -3.70 -5.02
CA ARG A 28 11.72 -3.69 -5.59
C ARG A 28 10.65 -3.20 -4.64
N LEU A 29 10.97 -2.98 -3.36
CA LEU A 29 9.98 -2.73 -2.33
C LEU A 29 9.97 -1.26 -1.89
N LEU A 30 8.77 -0.70 -1.79
CA LEU A 30 8.49 0.57 -1.13
C LEU A 30 7.72 0.31 0.17
N ARG A 31 8.09 1.02 1.24
CA ARG A 31 7.29 1.15 2.46
C ARG A 31 6.42 2.39 2.32
N LEU A 32 5.12 2.19 2.41
CA LEU A 32 4.10 3.22 2.33
C LEU A 32 3.41 3.33 3.69
N MET A 33 3.18 4.55 4.15
CA MET A 33 2.19 4.84 5.20
C MET A 33 0.96 5.42 4.51
N VAL A 34 -0.19 4.81 4.76
CA VAL A 34 -1.44 5.17 4.07
C VAL A 34 -2.50 5.52 5.10
N ASP A 35 -3.00 6.75 5.01
CA ASP A 35 -4.17 7.20 5.76
C ASP A 35 -5.42 6.59 5.13
N VAL A 36 -6.12 5.78 5.91
CA VAL A 36 -7.37 5.08 5.55
C VAL A 36 -8.50 5.42 6.54
N ASP A 37 -8.43 6.62 7.16
CA ASP A 37 -9.38 7.09 8.17
C ASP A 37 -9.42 6.16 9.41
N GLU A 38 -8.24 5.59 9.74
CA GLU A 38 -7.99 4.79 10.95
C GLU A 38 -7.23 5.64 11.98
N GLU A 39 -7.18 5.19 13.25
CA GLU A 39 -6.49 5.94 14.32
C GLU A 39 -4.99 6.14 14.05
N GLU A 40 -4.37 5.20 13.32
CA GLU A 40 -2.98 5.26 12.88
C GLU A 40 -2.88 4.92 11.39
N ASP A 41 -1.93 5.56 10.71
CA ASP A 41 -1.64 5.27 9.31
C ASP A 41 -1.23 3.81 9.12
N ARG A 42 -1.79 3.16 8.11
CA ARG A 42 -1.50 1.76 7.83
C ARG A 42 -0.18 1.63 7.08
N GLN A 43 0.73 0.83 7.60
CA GLN A 43 1.96 0.47 6.90
C GLN A 43 1.69 -0.59 5.82
N ILE A 44 2.07 -0.31 4.58
CA ILE A 44 1.95 -1.22 3.43
C ILE A 44 3.33 -1.36 2.77
N VAL A 45 3.76 -2.61 2.52
CA VAL A 45 4.97 -2.88 1.73
C VAL A 45 4.53 -3.31 0.34
N SER A 46 4.95 -2.56 -0.69
CA SER A 46 4.52 -2.75 -2.07
C SER A 46 5.69 -2.97 -3.01
N GLY A 47 5.56 -3.93 -3.93
CA GLY A 47 6.57 -4.31 -4.93
C GLY A 47 6.66 -3.40 -6.15
N ILE A 48 6.29 -2.12 -6.03
CA ILE A 48 6.11 -1.19 -7.16
C ILE A 48 7.29 -0.24 -7.36
N ALA A 49 8.43 -0.46 -6.70
CA ALA A 49 9.57 0.47 -6.76
C ALA A 49 10.15 0.64 -8.18
N GLU A 50 10.04 -0.39 -9.03
CA GLU A 50 10.48 -0.31 -10.44
C GLU A 50 9.58 0.61 -11.29
N HIS A 51 8.34 0.85 -10.86
CA HIS A 51 7.40 1.76 -11.54
C HIS A 51 7.42 3.17 -10.94
N PHE A 52 7.78 3.29 -9.67
CA PHE A 52 7.92 4.55 -8.95
C PHE A 52 9.34 4.67 -8.39
N PRO A 53 10.34 4.96 -9.25
CA PRO A 53 11.75 5.01 -8.85
C PRO A 53 12.06 6.15 -7.87
N GLU A 54 11.24 7.20 -7.91
CA GLU A 54 11.24 8.37 -7.02
C GLU A 54 10.00 8.29 -6.11
N PRO A 55 10.07 7.65 -4.93
CA PRO A 55 8.88 7.43 -4.09
C PRO A 55 8.25 8.73 -3.58
N GLU A 56 9.00 9.82 -3.52
CA GLU A 56 8.54 11.15 -3.08
C GLU A 56 7.46 11.77 -4.00
N VAL A 57 7.24 11.21 -5.19
CA VAL A 57 6.20 11.67 -6.13
C VAL A 57 4.82 11.03 -5.88
N LEU A 58 4.75 10.04 -4.99
CA LEU A 58 3.53 9.36 -4.55
C LEU A 58 2.91 10.09 -3.36
#